data_AF-A0A3C0TAA4-F1
#
_entry.id   AF-A0A3C0TAA4-F1
#
_cell.length_a   1.000
_cell.length_b   1.000
_cell.length_c   1.000
_cell.angle_alpha   90.00
_cell.angle_beta   90.00
_cell.angle_gamma   90.00
#
_symmetry.space_group_name_H-M   'P 1'
#
loop_
_entity.id
_entity.type
_entity.pdbx_description
1 polymer ?
#
loop_
_entity_poly.entity_id
_entity_poly.type
_entity_poly.pdbx_seq_one_letter_code
_entity_poly.pdbx_strand_id
1 'polypeptide(L)'
;MDKAGDGRSKASLGHEEHNHATRSAPIKGRGAVSNPQNRFAHYTVEEFYDGWSEEADTVGPATKLIRETSRNIVSTNKSPDVPFDKSINPYRGCEHGCIYCYARPTHAYWDMSPGLDFESKIIIKPNAPQLLRDTLTKPGYRPSVICIGANTDPYQPTEAKEQSTRRIVEVLQEFRYPFTIITRSGLIRRDLDILVGNGSA
;
A
#
# COMPACT_ATOMS: atom_id res chain seq x y z
N MET A 1 -80.00 -3.84 -0.02
CA MET A 1 -79.81 -3.19 1.29
C MET A 1 -78.33 -3.13 1.59
N ASP A 2 -77.81 -1.90 1.63
CA ASP A 2 -76.80 -1.33 2.56
C ASP A 2 -75.54 -2.15 2.89
N LYS A 3 -74.37 -1.74 2.39
CA LYS A 3 -73.46 -0.65 2.86
C LYS A 3 -72.72 -0.96 4.18
N ALA A 4 -71.41 -1.21 4.05
CA ALA A 4 -70.27 -0.56 4.75
C ALA A 4 -69.01 -1.36 4.38
N GLY A 5 -67.91 -0.84 3.83
CA GLY A 5 -67.36 0.51 3.88
C GLY A 5 -66.23 0.59 4.91
N ASP A 6 -65.07 -0.04 4.65
CA ASP A 6 -63.79 0.35 5.28
C ASP A 6 -62.76 0.64 4.18
N GLY A 7 -62.72 1.91 3.81
CA GLY A 7 -61.67 2.47 2.98
C GLY A 7 -60.50 2.85 3.86
N ARG A 8 -59.43 2.04 3.81
CA ARG A 8 -58.09 2.53 4.15
C ARG A 8 -57.35 2.85 2.87
N SER A 9 -57.30 4.14 2.55
CA SER A 9 -56.38 4.67 1.55
C SER A 9 -54.96 4.31 1.95
N LYS A 10 -54.29 3.46 1.17
CA LYS A 10 -52.84 3.37 1.22
C LYS A 10 -52.32 4.68 0.63
N ALA A 11 -51.99 5.63 1.50
CA ALA A 11 -51.19 6.78 1.12
C ALA A 11 -49.92 6.25 0.43
N SER A 12 -49.74 6.65 -0.81
CA SER A 12 -48.50 6.47 -1.56
C SER A 12 -47.41 7.25 -0.84
N LEU A 13 -46.73 6.59 0.09
CA LEU A 13 -45.42 7.03 0.56
C LEU A 13 -44.49 6.82 -0.62
N GLY A 14 -44.18 7.93 -1.30
CA GLY A 14 -43.09 7.98 -2.25
C GLY A 14 -41.86 7.47 -1.51
N HIS A 15 -41.34 6.33 -1.96
CA HIS A 15 -39.99 5.94 -1.63
C HIS A 15 -39.10 6.99 -2.28
N GLU A 16 -38.65 7.98 -1.50
CA GLU A 16 -37.48 8.75 -1.83
C GLU A 16 -36.36 7.74 -2.08
N GLU A 17 -35.96 7.59 -3.34
CA GLU A 17 -34.77 6.86 -3.73
C GLU A 17 -33.59 7.57 -3.07
N HIS A 18 -33.25 7.12 -1.86
CA HIS A 18 -32.01 7.48 -1.22
C HIS A 18 -30.89 7.06 -2.16
N ASN A 19 -30.29 8.09 -2.78
CA ASN A 19 -29.18 8.05 -3.71
C ASN A 19 -28.16 7.01 -3.23
N HIS A 20 -28.18 5.86 -3.90
CA HIS A 20 -27.35 4.72 -3.55
C HIS A 20 -25.92 5.15 -3.89
N ALA A 21 -25.15 5.60 -2.89
CA ALA A 21 -23.73 5.90 -3.06
C ALA A 21 -23.12 4.73 -3.85
N THR A 22 -22.74 5.00 -5.10
CA THR A 22 -22.42 3.99 -6.09
C THR A 22 -21.25 3.17 -5.57
N ARG A 23 -21.54 2.01 -4.97
CA ARG A 23 -20.50 1.06 -4.59
C ARG A 23 -19.90 0.56 -5.90
N SER A 24 -18.75 1.12 -6.26
CA SER A 24 -17.92 0.64 -7.36
C SER A 24 -17.80 -0.88 -7.27
N ALA A 25 -18.02 -1.55 -8.40
CA ALA A 25 -17.89 -3.01 -8.46
C ALA A 25 -16.45 -3.43 -8.12
N PRO A 26 -16.24 -4.59 -7.47
CA PRO A 26 -14.89 -5.08 -7.18
C PRO A 26 -14.04 -5.16 -8.46
N ILE A 27 -12.86 -4.55 -8.44
CA ILE A 27 -11.91 -4.59 -9.54
C ILE A 27 -11.06 -5.86 -9.42
N LYS A 28 -11.01 -6.69 -10.48
CA LYS A 28 -10.20 -7.92 -10.47
C LYS A 28 -8.73 -7.60 -10.21
N GLY A 29 -8.11 -8.35 -9.29
CA GLY A 29 -6.69 -8.18 -8.92
C GLY A 29 -6.42 -6.99 -7.98
N ARG A 30 -7.47 -6.33 -7.49
CA ARG A 30 -7.42 -5.22 -6.55
C ARG A 30 -8.17 -5.59 -5.29
N GLY A 31 -7.65 -5.20 -4.13
CA GLY A 31 -8.30 -5.51 -2.85
C GLY A 31 -9.14 -4.36 -2.32
N ALA A 32 -8.87 -3.11 -2.71
CA ALA A 32 -9.75 -1.99 -2.42
C ALA A 32 -10.99 -2.01 -3.33
N VAL A 33 -12.16 -1.90 -2.73
CA VAL A 33 -13.46 -1.76 -3.43
C VAL A 33 -13.93 -0.32 -3.55
N SER A 34 -13.15 0.62 -3.01
CA SER A 34 -13.41 2.06 -3.06
C SER A 34 -12.10 2.83 -3.11
N ASN A 35 -12.16 4.07 -3.60
CA ASN A 35 -11.04 5.00 -3.64
C ASN A 35 -11.39 6.29 -2.89
N PRO A 36 -11.55 6.22 -1.55
CA PRO A 36 -11.97 7.39 -0.76
C PRO A 36 -10.92 8.49 -0.89
N GLN A 37 -11.35 9.75 -0.81
CA GLN A 37 -10.41 10.85 -0.90
C GLN A 37 -9.41 10.88 0.27
N ASN A 38 -8.29 11.55 0.05
CA ASN A 38 -7.32 11.83 1.10
C ASN A 38 -7.99 12.54 2.30
N ARG A 39 -7.79 11.98 3.51
CA ARG A 39 -8.27 12.54 4.79
C ARG A 39 -7.73 13.93 5.14
N PHE A 40 -6.68 14.39 4.48
CA PHE A 40 -6.07 15.71 4.67
C PHE A 40 -6.47 16.72 3.58
N ALA A 41 -7.31 16.33 2.62
CA ALA A 41 -7.79 17.22 1.57
C ALA A 41 -8.73 18.29 2.14
N HIS A 42 -8.61 19.53 1.65
CA HIS A 42 -9.48 20.65 2.05
C HIS A 42 -10.86 20.61 1.38
N TYR A 43 -10.97 19.93 0.24
CA TYR A 43 -12.18 19.83 -0.57
C TYR A 43 -12.47 18.38 -0.88
N THR A 44 -13.75 18.02 -0.98
CA THR A 44 -14.16 16.70 -1.47
C THR A 44 -14.58 16.81 -2.93
N VAL A 45 -14.17 15.86 -3.77
CA VAL A 45 -14.60 15.73 -5.16
C VAL A 45 -15.53 14.53 -5.27
N GLU A 46 -16.71 14.76 -5.80
CA GLU A 46 -17.69 13.70 -6.08
C GLU A 46 -17.85 13.57 -7.60
N GLU A 47 -17.78 12.34 -8.09
CA GLU A 47 -18.14 12.03 -9.47
C GLU A 47 -19.67 12.09 -9.59
N PHE A 48 -20.15 12.85 -10.57
CA PHE A 48 -21.56 12.91 -10.91
C PHE A 48 -21.75 12.48 -12.36
N TYR A 49 -22.82 11.75 -12.63
CA TYR A 49 -23.19 11.38 -14.00
C TYR A 49 -23.79 12.60 -14.70
N ASP A 50 -23.13 13.07 -15.75
CA ASP A 50 -23.51 14.27 -16.50
C ASP A 50 -24.32 13.95 -17.78
N GLY A 51 -24.70 12.68 -17.97
CA GLY A 51 -25.46 12.22 -19.14
C GLY A 51 -24.59 11.64 -20.26
N TRP A 52 -23.27 11.77 -20.17
CA TRP A 52 -22.34 11.17 -21.12
C TRP A 52 -21.83 9.83 -20.56
N SER A 53 -21.96 8.76 -21.34
CA SER A 53 -21.35 7.46 -21.01
C SER A 53 -20.26 7.15 -22.02
N GLU A 54 -19.00 7.25 -21.58
CA GLU A 54 -17.97 6.44 -22.22
C GLU A 54 -18.20 5.00 -21.76
N GLU A 55 -18.19 4.05 -22.69
CA GLU A 55 -18.08 2.62 -22.37
C GLU A 55 -16.72 2.42 -21.69
N ALA A 56 -16.68 2.62 -20.38
CA ALA A 56 -15.46 2.50 -19.61
C ALA A 56 -15.01 1.04 -19.65
N ASP A 57 -13.81 0.81 -20.18
CA ASP A 57 -13.17 -0.50 -20.12
C ASP A 57 -13.19 -1.00 -18.68
N THR A 58 -13.68 -2.23 -18.48
CA THR A 58 -13.73 -2.90 -17.17
C THR A 58 -12.35 -3.26 -16.59
N VAL A 59 -11.28 -2.77 -17.21
CA VAL A 59 -9.90 -3.01 -16.82
C VAL A 59 -9.54 -2.03 -15.71
N GLY A 60 -9.31 -2.55 -14.51
CA GLY A 60 -8.84 -1.77 -13.36
C GLY A 60 -7.58 -0.96 -13.66
N PRO A 61 -7.29 0.10 -12.87
CA PRO A 61 -6.15 0.96 -13.12
C PRO A 61 -4.85 0.15 -13.11
N ALA A 62 -4.02 0.33 -14.13
CA ALA A 62 -2.67 -0.23 -14.16
C ALA A 62 -1.82 0.32 -13.01
N THR A 63 -0.91 -0.49 -12.48
CA THR A 63 0.02 -0.02 -11.44
C THR A 63 0.98 1.02 -12.04
N LYS A 64 1.02 2.20 -11.44
CA LYS A 64 1.94 3.29 -11.74
C LYS A 64 3.07 3.30 -10.71
N LEU A 65 4.31 3.35 -11.20
CA LEU A 65 5.49 3.45 -10.37
C LEU A 65 6.00 4.90 -10.34
N ILE A 66 6.18 5.45 -9.15
CA ILE A 66 6.65 6.81 -8.89
C ILE A 66 8.03 6.73 -8.23
N ARG A 67 9.03 7.39 -8.79
CA ARG A 67 10.39 7.41 -8.22
C ARG A 67 10.55 8.60 -7.27
N GLU A 68 10.88 8.33 -6.01
CA GLU A 68 11.16 9.34 -4.98
C GLU A 68 12.65 9.28 -4.58
N THR A 69 13.32 10.44 -4.57
CA THR A 69 14.65 10.56 -3.98
C THR A 69 14.51 10.80 -2.48
N SER A 70 14.78 9.77 -1.68
CA SER A 70 14.68 9.85 -0.23
C SER A 70 15.90 10.54 0.39
N ARG A 71 15.73 11.12 1.59
CA ARG A 71 16.84 11.66 2.41
C ARG A 71 17.30 10.69 3.51
N ASN A 72 16.46 9.73 3.85
CA ASN A 72 16.74 8.69 4.82
C ASN A 72 15.99 7.41 4.42
N ILE A 73 16.55 6.25 4.74
CA ILE A 73 15.97 4.93 4.45
C ILE A 73 15.62 4.15 5.71
N VAL A 74 16.29 4.41 6.84
CA VAL A 74 16.04 3.72 8.11
C VAL A 74 15.03 4.51 8.93
N SER A 75 13.88 3.91 9.18
CA SER A 75 12.86 4.43 10.10
C SER A 75 13.06 3.80 11.49
N THR A 76 12.85 4.59 12.54
CA THR A 76 12.95 4.13 13.93
C THR A 76 11.61 4.19 14.65
N ASN A 77 11.44 3.33 15.65
CA ASN A 77 10.29 3.36 16.54
C ASN A 77 10.70 3.05 17.99
N LYS A 78 9.80 3.30 18.94
CA LYS A 78 9.96 3.02 20.38
C LYS A 78 8.79 2.22 20.95
N SER A 79 8.02 1.54 20.09
CA SER A 79 6.84 0.79 20.55
C SER A 79 7.32 -0.45 21.31
N PRO A 80 6.77 -0.72 22.50
CA PRO A 80 7.07 -1.94 23.24
C PRO A 80 6.43 -3.19 22.59
N ASP A 81 5.55 -3.01 21.61
CA ASP A 81 4.71 -4.07 21.02
C ASP A 81 5.36 -4.75 19.81
N VAL A 82 6.47 -4.21 19.30
CA VAL A 82 7.20 -4.77 18.15
C VAL A 82 8.64 -5.13 18.54
N PRO A 83 9.18 -6.27 18.05
CA PRO A 83 10.49 -6.78 18.48
C PRO A 83 11.68 -6.08 17.79
N PHE A 84 11.45 -4.98 17.08
CA PHE A 84 12.48 -4.24 16.34
C PHE A 84 12.33 -2.74 16.56
N ASP A 85 13.45 -2.02 16.63
CA ASP A 85 13.49 -0.56 16.76
C ASP A 85 13.79 0.13 15.42
N LYS A 86 14.30 -0.60 14.42
CA LYS A 86 14.67 -0.10 13.09
C LYS A 86 13.94 -0.87 11.99
N SER A 87 13.51 -0.16 10.96
CA SER A 87 12.92 -0.77 9.78
C SER A 87 13.32 -0.08 8.48
N ILE A 88 13.23 -0.83 7.38
CA ILE A 88 13.40 -0.34 6.03
C ILE A 88 12.20 -0.77 5.19
N ASN A 89 11.62 0.19 4.47
CA ASN A 89 10.58 -0.05 3.48
C ASN A 89 11.06 0.53 2.14
N PRO A 90 11.45 -0.34 1.18
CA PRO A 90 11.96 0.07 -0.14
C PRO A 90 10.90 0.78 -0.99
N TYR A 91 9.63 0.48 -0.69
CA TYR A 91 8.46 0.98 -1.38
C TYR A 91 7.48 1.68 -0.42
N ARG A 92 6.64 2.56 -0.95
CA ARG A 92 5.41 3.03 -0.30
C ARG A 92 4.23 2.61 -1.18
N GLY A 93 3.18 2.10 -0.56
CA GLY A 93 2.16 1.33 -1.25
C GLY A 93 2.56 -0.13 -1.46
N CYS A 94 1.58 -0.98 -1.73
CA CYS A 94 1.79 -2.41 -1.91
C CYS A 94 0.79 -2.99 -2.91
N GLU A 95 1.30 -3.55 -4.01
CA GLU A 95 0.49 -4.19 -5.06
C GLU A 95 -0.26 -5.43 -4.59
N HIS A 96 0.10 -6.02 -3.44
CA HIS A 96 -0.70 -7.10 -2.84
C HIS A 96 -2.11 -6.64 -2.44
N GLY A 97 -2.31 -5.33 -2.25
CA GLY A 97 -3.64 -4.74 -2.10
C GLY A 97 -4.48 -5.26 -0.95
N CYS A 98 -3.90 -5.83 0.11
CA CYS A 98 -4.67 -6.43 1.19
C CYS A 98 -5.67 -5.41 1.78
N ILE A 99 -6.97 -5.70 1.74
CA ILE A 99 -8.00 -4.76 2.19
C ILE A 99 -7.82 -4.35 3.66
N TYR A 100 -7.32 -5.27 4.49
CA TYR A 100 -7.05 -5.08 5.92
C TYR A 100 -5.67 -4.48 6.21
N CYS A 101 -4.93 -4.01 5.19
CA CYS A 101 -3.57 -3.51 5.40
C CYS A 101 -3.58 -2.23 6.23
N TYR A 102 -2.96 -2.27 7.41
CA TYR A 102 -2.85 -1.13 8.32
C TYR A 102 -2.06 0.04 7.72
N ALA A 103 -1.22 -0.19 6.70
CA ALA A 103 -0.39 0.82 6.06
C ALA A 103 -1.16 1.70 5.07
N ARG A 104 -2.39 1.32 4.67
CA ARG A 104 -3.22 2.08 3.72
C ARG A 104 -3.36 3.57 4.05
N PRO A 105 -3.63 3.97 5.30
CA PRO A 105 -3.76 5.39 5.65
C PRO A 105 -2.49 6.21 5.39
N THR A 106 -1.31 5.58 5.24
CA THR A 106 -0.08 6.32 4.97
C THR A 106 -0.08 6.99 3.61
N HIS A 107 -0.79 6.47 2.61
CA HIS A 107 -0.87 7.08 1.27
C HIS A 107 -1.45 8.50 1.27
N ALA A 108 -2.27 8.82 2.27
CA ALA A 108 -2.80 10.17 2.49
C ALA A 108 -1.71 11.25 2.62
N TYR A 109 -0.51 10.89 3.12
CA TYR A 109 0.61 11.84 3.22
C TYR A 109 1.20 12.27 1.86
N TRP A 110 0.85 11.58 0.77
CA TRP A 110 1.25 11.93 -0.61
C TRP A 110 0.09 12.47 -1.44
N ASP A 111 -0.97 12.93 -0.78
CA ASP A 111 -2.20 13.35 -1.44
C ASP A 111 -2.85 12.27 -2.31
N MET A 112 -2.71 11.02 -1.86
CA MET A 112 -3.27 9.85 -2.54
C MET A 112 -4.34 9.20 -1.69
N SER A 113 -5.28 8.52 -2.34
CA SER A 113 -6.29 7.74 -1.64
C SER A 113 -5.67 6.58 -0.85
N PRO A 114 -6.14 6.29 0.38
CA PRO A 114 -5.79 5.05 1.07
C PRO A 114 -6.46 3.79 0.46
N GLY A 115 -7.35 3.96 -0.53
CA GLY A 115 -8.04 2.89 -1.25
C GLY A 115 -7.24 2.32 -2.41
N LEU A 116 -7.76 2.47 -3.64
CA LEU A 116 -7.13 1.92 -4.85
C LEU A 116 -5.75 2.53 -5.13
N ASP A 117 -5.52 3.79 -4.77
CA ASP A 117 -4.20 4.41 -4.99
C ASP A 117 -3.09 3.72 -4.18
N PHE A 118 -3.36 3.17 -3.00
CA PHE A 118 -2.35 2.47 -2.19
C PHE A 118 -1.73 1.26 -2.91
N GLU A 119 -2.50 0.59 -3.75
CA GLU A 119 -2.11 -0.62 -4.47
C GLU A 119 -1.87 -0.41 -5.97
N SER A 120 -2.30 0.74 -6.50
CA SER A 120 -2.11 1.11 -7.91
C SER A 120 -1.08 2.23 -8.12
N LYS A 121 -0.69 3.00 -7.10
CA LYS A 121 0.36 4.03 -7.17
C LYS A 121 1.47 3.68 -6.18
N ILE A 122 2.51 3.03 -6.67
CA ILE A 122 3.64 2.57 -5.85
C ILE A 122 4.77 3.59 -5.93
N ILE A 123 5.28 4.02 -4.78
CA ILE A 123 6.45 4.90 -4.70
C ILE A 123 7.67 4.03 -4.40
N ILE A 124 8.67 4.05 -5.26
CA ILE A 124 9.98 3.44 -5.02
C ILE A 124 10.99 4.48 -4.55
N LYS A 125 11.93 4.06 -3.71
CA LYS A 125 13.10 4.85 -3.30
C LYS A 125 14.37 4.31 -3.96
N PRO A 126 14.73 4.72 -5.19
CA PRO A 126 15.83 4.09 -5.94
C PRO A 126 17.19 4.24 -5.26
N ASN A 127 17.38 5.34 -4.52
CA ASN A 127 18.60 5.62 -3.78
C ASN A 127 18.70 4.92 -2.41
N ALA A 128 17.73 4.05 -2.06
CA ALA A 128 17.71 3.33 -0.79
C ALA A 128 19.00 2.56 -0.46
N PRO A 129 19.64 1.82 -1.40
CA PRO A 129 20.88 1.10 -1.10
C PRO A 129 22.04 2.04 -0.74
N GLN A 130 22.18 3.15 -1.47
CA GLN A 130 23.22 4.14 -1.19
C GLN A 130 22.99 4.82 0.16
N LEU A 131 21.75 5.26 0.43
CA LEU A 131 21.39 5.86 1.73
C LEU A 131 21.64 4.90 2.90
N LEU A 132 21.44 3.60 2.69
CA LEU A 132 21.69 2.60 3.70
C LEU A 132 23.18 2.51 4.01
N ARG A 133 24.01 2.37 2.97
CA ARG A 133 25.47 2.38 3.11
C ARG A 133 25.94 3.61 3.87
N ASP A 134 25.51 4.80 3.44
CA ASP A 134 25.87 6.07 4.09
C ASP A 134 25.40 6.12 5.55
N THR A 135 24.28 5.48 5.87
CA THR A 135 23.75 5.41 7.24
C THR A 135 24.58 4.49 8.12
N LEU A 136 24.98 3.32 7.61
CA LEU A 136 25.78 2.34 8.36
C LEU A 136 27.21 2.82 8.62
N THR A 137 27.76 3.71 7.79
CA THR A 137 29.11 4.28 7.94
C THR A 137 29.17 5.52 8.84
N LYS A 138 28.05 6.01 9.36
CA LYS A 138 28.03 7.22 10.20
C LYS A 138 28.79 6.98 11.52
N PRO A 139 29.68 7.90 11.93
CA PRO A 139 30.30 7.84 13.25
C PRO A 139 29.24 7.76 14.35
N GLY A 140 29.42 6.82 15.29
CA GLY A 140 28.49 6.61 16.40
C GLY A 140 27.20 5.87 16.05
N TYR A 141 27.04 5.39 14.81
CA TYR A 141 25.93 4.50 14.46
C TYR A 141 25.99 3.22 15.30
N ARG A 142 24.87 2.89 15.96
CA ARG A 142 24.76 1.68 16.78
C ARG A 142 23.98 0.60 16.02
N PRO A 143 24.61 -0.55 15.72
CA PRO A 143 23.93 -1.66 15.08
C PRO A 143 22.77 -2.19 15.93
N SER A 144 21.62 -2.45 15.30
CA SER A 144 20.52 -3.25 15.84
C SER A 144 19.79 -3.93 14.69
N VAL A 145 19.06 -5.01 14.94
CA VAL A 145 18.36 -5.76 13.88
C VAL A 145 17.44 -4.83 13.09
N ILE A 146 17.61 -4.79 11.76
CA ILE A 146 16.73 -4.02 10.87
C ILE A 146 15.62 -4.93 10.32
N CYS A 147 14.36 -4.54 10.53
CA CYS A 147 13.21 -5.20 9.90
C CYS A 147 12.93 -4.63 8.51
N ILE A 148 13.09 -5.44 7.46
CA ILE A 148 12.71 -5.08 6.10
C ILE A 148 11.25 -5.48 5.86
N GLY A 149 10.46 -4.57 5.32
CA GLY A 149 9.08 -4.86 4.95
C GLY A 149 8.07 -4.72 6.08
N ALA A 150 8.40 -3.90 7.09
CA ALA A 150 7.52 -3.67 8.23
C ALA A 150 6.16 -3.09 7.78
N ASN A 151 6.14 -2.10 6.87
CA ASN A 151 4.94 -1.36 6.47
C ASN A 151 4.41 -1.76 5.08
N THR A 152 5.29 -2.11 4.15
CA THR A 152 4.95 -2.48 2.77
C THR A 152 5.76 -3.69 2.34
N ASP A 153 5.22 -4.50 1.43
CA ASP A 153 5.90 -5.73 1.05
C ASP A 153 7.14 -5.43 0.20
N PRO A 154 8.33 -5.88 0.61
CA PRO A 154 9.58 -5.61 -0.08
C PRO A 154 9.72 -6.47 -1.35
N TYR A 155 8.96 -7.55 -1.48
CA TYR A 155 8.96 -8.47 -2.62
C TYR A 155 7.65 -8.41 -3.42
N GLN A 156 6.94 -7.29 -3.39
CA GLN A 156 5.77 -7.05 -4.23
C GLN A 156 6.10 -7.20 -5.74
N PRO A 157 5.13 -7.47 -6.64
CA PRO A 157 5.37 -7.70 -8.07
C PRO A 157 6.37 -6.76 -8.76
N THR A 158 6.34 -5.46 -8.47
CA THR A 158 7.29 -4.47 -9.01
C THR A 158 8.76 -4.79 -8.68
N GLU A 159 9.04 -5.43 -7.54
CA GLU A 159 10.39 -5.84 -7.13
C GLU A 159 11.03 -6.82 -8.13
N ALA A 160 10.25 -7.55 -8.92
CA ALA A 160 10.77 -8.44 -9.97
C ALA A 160 11.64 -7.67 -10.98
N LYS A 161 11.27 -6.40 -11.25
CA LYS A 161 11.98 -5.51 -12.18
C LYS A 161 12.92 -4.56 -11.45
N GLU A 162 12.46 -3.96 -10.35
CA GLU A 162 13.20 -2.87 -9.72
C GLU A 162 14.37 -3.34 -8.85
N GLN A 163 14.31 -4.55 -8.29
CA GLN A 163 15.39 -5.16 -7.49
C GLN A 163 15.90 -4.27 -6.34
N SER A 164 15.03 -3.44 -5.77
CA SER A 164 15.40 -2.48 -4.72
C SER A 164 15.71 -3.20 -3.42
N THR A 165 14.89 -4.19 -3.07
CA THR A 165 15.09 -5.04 -1.90
C THR A 165 16.36 -5.85 -2.03
N ARG A 166 16.61 -6.46 -3.20
CA ARG A 166 17.84 -7.20 -3.47
C ARG A 166 19.08 -6.36 -3.16
N ARG A 167 19.17 -5.16 -3.75
CA ARG A 167 20.31 -4.24 -3.53
C ARG A 167 20.45 -3.80 -2.07
N ILE A 168 19.34 -3.65 -1.34
CA ILE A 168 19.37 -3.36 0.11
C ILE A 168 19.97 -4.56 0.87
N VAL A 169 19.57 -5.78 0.55
CA VAL A 169 20.10 -7.01 1.18
C VAL A 169 21.59 -7.18 0.87
N GLU A 170 22.02 -6.90 -0.37
CA GLU A 170 23.44 -6.93 -0.75
C GLU A 170 24.28 -5.95 0.09
N VAL A 171 23.79 -4.73 0.33
CA VAL A 171 24.45 -3.78 1.26
C VAL A 171 24.50 -4.34 2.68
N LEU A 172 23.41 -4.91 3.19
CA LEU A 172 23.41 -5.49 4.54
C LEU A 172 24.40 -6.66 4.66
N GLN A 173 24.49 -7.50 3.64
CA GLN A 173 25.45 -8.61 3.58
C GLN A 173 26.90 -8.14 3.59
N GLU A 174 27.24 -7.09 2.82
CA GLU A 174 28.59 -6.51 2.81
C GLU A 174 29.02 -6.06 4.21
N PHE A 175 28.10 -5.46 4.97
CA PHE A 175 28.34 -5.01 6.34
C PHE A 175 28.16 -6.12 7.39
N ARG A 176 27.84 -7.35 6.97
CA ARG A 176 27.45 -8.48 7.85
C ARG A 176 26.39 -8.07 8.88
N TYR A 177 25.46 -7.24 8.45
CA TYR A 177 24.50 -6.56 9.30
C TYR A 177 23.27 -7.45 9.55
N PRO A 178 22.81 -7.62 10.80
CA PRO A 178 21.67 -8.49 11.07
C PRO A 178 20.34 -7.85 10.63
N PHE A 179 19.49 -8.62 9.95
CA PHE A 179 18.19 -8.15 9.50
C PHE A 179 17.13 -9.26 9.54
N THR A 180 15.86 -8.85 9.50
CA THR A 180 14.69 -9.72 9.29
C THR A 180 13.91 -9.23 8.08
N ILE A 181 13.11 -10.11 7.49
CA ILE A 181 12.26 -9.78 6.34
C ILE A 181 10.83 -10.22 6.65
N ILE A 182 9.87 -9.31 6.43
CA ILE A 182 8.44 -9.61 6.42
C ILE A 182 7.96 -9.52 4.97
N THR A 183 7.42 -10.62 4.43
CA THR A 183 6.84 -10.66 3.09
C THR A 183 5.77 -11.72 2.98
N ARG A 184 4.83 -11.51 2.07
CA ARG A 184 3.84 -12.49 1.60
C ARG A 184 4.23 -13.11 0.26
N SER A 185 5.21 -12.54 -0.43
CA SER A 185 5.52 -12.88 -1.80
C SER A 185 6.49 -14.05 -1.89
N GLY A 186 6.19 -15.01 -2.77
CA GLY A 186 7.11 -16.08 -3.13
C GLY A 186 8.36 -15.60 -3.90
N LEU A 187 8.37 -14.33 -4.36
CA LEU A 187 9.50 -13.74 -5.09
C LEU A 187 10.79 -13.69 -4.26
N ILE A 188 10.69 -13.74 -2.92
CA ILE A 188 11.86 -13.87 -2.03
C ILE A 188 12.79 -15.03 -2.43
N ARG A 189 12.26 -16.09 -3.04
CA ARG A 189 13.03 -17.23 -3.52
C ARG A 189 14.07 -16.89 -4.58
N ARG A 190 13.87 -15.79 -5.33
CA ARG A 190 14.84 -15.27 -6.31
C ARG A 190 16.17 -14.92 -5.65
N ASP A 191 16.12 -14.44 -4.41
CA ASP A 191 17.26 -13.88 -3.69
C ASP A 191 17.84 -14.86 -2.66
N LEU A 192 17.56 -16.16 -2.78
CA LEU A 192 18.14 -17.19 -1.90
C LEU A 192 19.67 -17.21 -1.93
N ASP A 193 20.27 -16.86 -3.07
CA ASP A 193 21.71 -16.77 -3.25
C ASP A 193 22.37 -15.74 -2.30
N ILE A 194 21.67 -14.64 -2.02
CA ILE A 194 22.14 -13.59 -1.09
C ILE A 194 21.55 -13.71 0.31
N LEU A 195 20.53 -14.54 0.53
CA LEU A 195 19.89 -14.73 1.84
C LEU A 195 20.49 -15.89 2.64
N VAL A 196 20.85 -16.99 1.98
CA VAL A 196 21.47 -18.15 2.65
C VAL A 196 22.96 -17.92 2.89
N GLY A 197 23.58 -17.06 2.07
CA GLY A 197 25.02 -16.89 2.02
C GLY A 197 25.70 -18.15 1.45
N ASN A 198 26.75 -17.97 0.66
CA ASN A 198 27.67 -19.07 0.42
C ASN A 198 28.31 -19.41 1.77
N GLY A 199 27.81 -20.45 2.43
CA GLY A 199 28.23 -20.84 3.77
C GLY A 199 29.74 -20.96 3.84
N SER A 200 30.38 -20.02 4.52
CA SER A 200 31.62 -20.34 5.23
C SER A 200 31.19 -21.15 6.44
N ALA A 201 31.25 -22.47 6.27
CA ALA A 201 31.36 -23.42 7.37
C ALA A 201 32.69 -23.22 8.11
#